data_AF-A0A2V6SKT1-F1
#
_entry.id   AF-A0A2V6SKT1-F1
#
_cell.length_a   1.000
_cell.length_b   1.000
_cell.length_c   1.000
_cell.angle_alpha   90.00
_cell.angle_beta   90.00
_cell.angle_gamma   90.00
#
_symmetry.space_group_name_H-M   'P 1'
#
loop_
_entity.id
_entity.type
_entity.pdbx_description
1 polymer ?
#
loop_
_entity_poly.entity_id
_entity_poly.type
_entity_poly.pdbx_seq_one_letter_code
_entity_poly.pdbx_strand_id
1 'polypeptide(L)'
;MKNGMGMKNRIGMKQTLGLVGTLLLASASSAGADEAEHLAMARVRLTTEPSVARGCTRIGQISDDSVKDLRKKIVHAGGDTGVLSFSIDDMKTILAQVYRCPPPGSSSPRPSPPTAAPPAPPPPPGKR
;
A
#
# COMPACT_ATOMS: atom_id res chain seq x y z
N MET A 1 16.95 -1.12 82.98
CA MET A 1 17.74 -0.53 81.87
C MET A 1 16.76 -0.09 80.79
N LYS A 2 16.51 1.23 80.68
CA LYS A 2 16.86 2.12 79.54
C LYS A 2 16.22 1.65 78.20
N ASN A 3 15.16 2.32 77.74
CA ASN A 3 15.16 3.47 76.80
C ASN A 3 15.90 3.10 75.50
N GLY A 4 15.40 3.24 74.28
CA GLY A 4 14.47 4.20 73.72
C GLY A 4 14.80 4.34 72.22
N MET A 5 13.79 4.73 71.45
CA MET A 5 13.77 5.41 70.15
C MET A 5 15.09 5.67 69.40
N GLY A 6 15.10 5.40 68.10
CA GLY A 6 16.16 5.80 67.18
C GLY A 6 15.71 5.89 65.71
N MET A 7 14.89 6.89 65.40
CA MET A 7 14.59 7.36 64.03
C MET A 7 15.86 7.78 63.29
N LYS A 8 15.98 7.44 62.00
CA LYS A 8 16.88 8.11 61.05
C LYS A 8 16.16 8.32 59.70
N ASN A 9 15.59 9.52 59.56
CA ASN A 9 15.06 10.12 58.33
C ASN A 9 16.17 10.41 57.30
N ARG A 10 15.79 10.46 56.01
CA ARG A 10 16.08 11.54 55.00
C ARG A 10 15.61 11.05 53.61
N ILE A 11 14.41 11.44 53.17
CA ILE A 11 14.11 12.59 52.30
C ILE A 11 14.88 12.54 50.97
N GLY A 12 14.12 12.30 49.88
CA GLY A 12 14.62 12.43 48.51
C GLY A 12 13.58 12.20 47.41
N MET A 13 12.32 12.60 47.61
CA MET A 13 11.30 12.52 46.55
C MET A 13 11.30 13.83 45.75
N LYS A 14 11.95 13.83 44.58
CA LYS A 14 11.94 14.95 43.64
C LYS A 14 10.59 14.95 42.90
N GLN A 15 9.69 15.86 43.27
CA GLN A 15 8.49 16.13 42.49
C GLN A 15 8.85 17.02 41.30
N THR A 16 8.74 16.47 40.10
CA THR A 16 8.70 17.26 38.86
C THR A 16 7.24 17.38 38.44
N LEU A 17 6.67 18.58 38.62
CA LEU A 17 5.46 19.03 37.96
C LEU A 17 5.65 18.90 36.44
N GLY A 18 4.74 18.20 35.77
CA GLY A 18 4.73 18.08 34.31
C GLY A 18 3.32 17.81 33.80
N LEU A 19 2.62 18.90 33.47
CA LEU A 19 1.52 19.04 32.49
C LEU A 19 0.79 17.74 32.07
N VAL A 20 -0.32 17.41 32.74
CA VAL A 20 -1.24 16.35 32.26
C VAL A 20 -2.11 16.94 31.15
N GLY A 21 -1.60 16.91 29.92
CA GLY A 21 -2.39 17.15 28.71
C GLY A 21 -3.24 15.92 28.40
N THR A 22 -4.55 16.01 28.64
CA THR A 22 -5.50 14.94 28.32
C THR A 22 -5.72 14.87 26.80
N LEU A 23 -4.92 14.05 26.10
CA LEU A 23 -5.16 13.74 24.69
C LEU A 23 -6.28 12.67 24.63
N LEU A 24 -7.53 13.11 24.47
CA LEU A 24 -8.66 12.24 24.15
C LEU A 24 -8.49 11.70 22.73
N LEU A 25 -7.86 10.53 22.62
CA LEU A 25 -7.72 9.81 21.35
C LEU A 25 -9.11 9.31 20.92
N ALA A 26 -9.63 9.91 19.85
CA ALA A 26 -10.93 9.62 19.27
C ALA A 26 -11.10 8.12 18.98
N SER A 27 -12.09 7.50 19.60
CA SER A 27 -12.57 6.16 19.26
C SER A 27 -13.37 6.24 17.96
N ALA A 28 -12.68 6.28 16.82
CA ALA A 28 -13.33 6.23 15.51
C ALA A 28 -13.56 4.77 15.09
N SER A 29 -14.82 4.45 14.83
CA SER A 29 -15.39 3.13 14.51
C SER A 29 -14.52 2.25 13.60
N SER A 30 -14.11 1.10 14.12
CA SER A 30 -13.35 0.05 13.41
C SER A 30 -14.15 -0.72 12.37
N ALA A 31 -15.47 -0.51 12.27
CA ALA A 31 -16.32 -1.22 11.31
C ALA A 31 -15.99 -0.88 9.84
N GLY A 32 -15.64 0.38 9.54
CA GLY A 32 -15.30 0.78 8.17
C GLY A 32 -13.88 0.39 7.73
N ALA A 33 -12.96 0.24 8.68
CA ALA A 33 -11.58 -0.17 8.39
C ALA A 33 -11.51 -1.64 7.97
N ASP A 34 -12.31 -2.50 8.59
CA ASP A 34 -12.41 -3.93 8.24
C ASP A 34 -13.02 -4.11 6.84
N GLU A 35 -14.11 -3.40 6.53
CA GLU A 35 -14.74 -3.47 5.22
C GLU A 35 -13.84 -2.92 4.10
N ALA A 36 -13.14 -1.81 4.35
CA ALA A 36 -12.18 -1.24 3.40
C ALA A 36 -11.00 -2.20 3.14
N GLU A 37 -10.49 -2.87 4.18
CA GLU A 37 -9.47 -3.92 4.03
C GLU A 37 -10.02 -5.06 3.18
N HIS A 38 -11.22 -5.58 3.49
CA HIS A 38 -11.83 -6.68 2.73
C HIS A 38 -12.02 -6.32 1.25
N LEU A 39 -12.49 -5.10 0.95
CA LEU A 39 -12.63 -4.64 -0.43
C LEU A 39 -11.28 -4.49 -1.14
N ALA A 40 -10.25 -4.00 -0.46
CA ALA A 40 -8.90 -3.94 -1.02
C ALA A 40 -8.35 -5.34 -1.31
N MET A 41 -8.58 -6.28 -0.38
CA MET A 41 -8.20 -7.70 -0.51
C MET A 41 -8.89 -8.37 -1.70
N ALA A 42 -10.16 -8.06 -1.93
CA ALA A 42 -10.93 -8.56 -3.06
C ALA A 42 -10.40 -8.06 -4.41
N ARG A 43 -9.72 -6.92 -4.43
CA ARG A 43 -9.11 -6.34 -5.63
C ARG A 43 -7.70 -6.87 -5.91
N VAL A 44 -7.07 -7.56 -4.95
CA VAL A 44 -5.73 -8.11 -5.15
C VAL A 44 -5.75 -9.18 -6.25
N ARG A 45 -4.97 -8.96 -7.30
CA ARG A 45 -4.75 -9.94 -8.37
C ARG A 45 -3.51 -10.78 -8.08
N LEU A 46 -3.71 -12.09 -7.87
CA LEU A 46 -2.62 -13.05 -7.74
C LEU A 46 -2.44 -13.82 -9.06
N THR A 47 -1.20 -13.99 -9.49
CA THR A 47 -0.87 -14.67 -10.76
C THR A 47 0.53 -15.25 -10.72
N THR A 48 0.81 -16.29 -11.49
CA THR A 48 2.16 -16.79 -11.75
C THR A 48 2.75 -16.20 -13.04
N GLU A 49 1.97 -15.42 -13.80
CA GLU A 49 2.40 -14.85 -15.08
C GLU A 49 3.03 -13.47 -14.90
N PRO A 50 4.33 -13.28 -15.17
CA PRO A 50 5.00 -12.00 -14.99
C PRO A 50 4.50 -10.91 -15.97
N SER A 51 3.92 -11.32 -17.11
CA SER A 51 3.37 -10.41 -18.12
C SER A 51 2.25 -9.51 -17.59
N VAL A 52 1.54 -9.94 -16.55
CA VAL A 52 0.48 -9.17 -15.90
C VAL A 52 1.01 -7.92 -15.19
N ALA A 53 2.26 -7.95 -14.72
CA ALA A 53 2.88 -6.84 -14.00
C ALA A 53 3.50 -5.78 -14.94
N ARG A 54 3.35 -5.92 -16.27
CA ARG A 54 3.87 -4.94 -17.24
C ARG A 54 3.18 -3.60 -17.05
N GLY A 55 3.98 -2.55 -16.87
CA GLY A 55 3.48 -1.19 -16.61
C GLY A 55 3.07 -0.93 -15.16
N CYS A 56 3.26 -1.90 -14.26
CA CYS A 56 3.07 -1.73 -12.82
C CYS A 56 4.40 -1.38 -12.13
N THR A 57 4.32 -0.73 -10.97
CA THR A 57 5.49 -0.41 -10.16
C THR A 57 5.74 -1.52 -9.14
N ARG A 58 6.93 -2.13 -9.13
CA ARG A 58 7.30 -3.12 -8.11
C ARG A 58 7.53 -2.40 -6.78
N ILE A 59 6.82 -2.80 -5.74
CA ILE A 59 6.91 -2.19 -4.41
C ILE A 59 7.71 -3.05 -3.42
N GLY A 60 7.79 -4.36 -3.66
CA GLY A 60 8.56 -5.24 -2.79
C GLY A 60 8.36 -6.72 -3.06
N GLN A 61 8.70 -7.52 -2.06
CA GLN A 61 8.53 -8.96 -2.04
C GLN A 61 8.06 -9.36 -0.65
N ILE A 62 7.10 -10.27 -0.60
CA ILE A 62 6.56 -10.82 0.64
C ILE A 62 6.46 -12.34 0.52
N SER A 63 6.24 -13.01 1.64
CA SER A 63 5.93 -14.42 1.69
C SER A 63 4.91 -14.74 2.77
N ASP A 64 4.14 -15.79 2.54
CA ASP A 64 3.16 -16.33 3.49
C ASP A 64 2.80 -17.77 3.12
N ASP A 65 2.35 -18.58 4.07
CA ASP A 65 1.83 -19.93 3.82
C ASP A 65 0.32 -19.95 3.55
N SER A 66 -0.37 -18.81 3.74
CA SER A 66 -1.79 -18.65 3.53
C SER A 66 -2.06 -17.58 2.47
N VAL A 67 -2.88 -17.91 1.46
CA VAL A 67 -3.29 -16.93 0.42
C VAL A 67 -4.05 -15.75 1.04
N LYS A 68 -4.80 -15.99 2.13
CA LYS A 68 -5.52 -14.93 2.83
C LYS A 68 -4.53 -13.93 3.44
N ASP A 69 -3.54 -14.41 4.18
CA ASP A 69 -2.58 -13.56 4.88
C ASP A 69 -1.59 -12.91 3.89
N LEU A 70 -1.29 -13.61 2.79
CA LEU A 70 -0.55 -13.06 1.65
C LEU A 70 -1.26 -11.85 1.04
N ARG A 71 -2.56 -11.94 0.75
CA ARG A 71 -3.33 -10.80 0.25
C ARG A 71 -3.30 -9.63 1.24
N LYS A 72 -3.37 -9.92 2.55
CA LYS A 72 -3.35 -8.90 3.60
C LYS A 72 -2.04 -8.15 3.60
N LYS A 73 -0.93 -8.88 3.53
CA LYS A 73 0.41 -8.32 3.39
C LYS A 73 0.56 -7.51 2.10
N ILE A 74 -0.03 -7.94 0.97
CA ILE A 74 -0.01 -7.17 -0.29
C ILE A 74 -0.71 -5.81 -0.10
N VAL A 75 -1.92 -5.82 0.46
CA VAL A 75 -2.69 -4.59 0.71
C VAL A 75 -1.95 -3.67 1.67
N HIS A 76 -1.40 -4.20 2.77
CA HIS A 76 -0.63 -3.44 3.75
C HIS A 76 0.65 -2.85 3.16
N ALA A 77 1.28 -3.52 2.20
CA ALA A 77 2.41 -2.98 1.45
C ALA A 77 2.00 -1.89 0.44
N GLY A 78 0.70 -1.66 0.23
CA GLY A 78 0.17 -0.71 -0.76
C GLY A 78 0.01 -1.29 -2.17
N GLY A 79 0.15 -2.61 -2.32
CA GLY A 79 0.03 -3.31 -3.59
C GLY A 79 -1.39 -3.72 -3.92
N ASP A 80 -1.60 -4.04 -5.19
CA ASP A 80 -2.86 -4.58 -5.73
C ASP A 80 -2.60 -5.79 -6.65
N THR A 81 -1.35 -6.11 -6.96
CA THR A 81 -0.97 -7.28 -7.75
C THR A 81 0.20 -8.05 -7.12
N GLY A 82 0.10 -9.37 -7.06
CA GLY A 82 1.14 -10.28 -6.58
C GLY A 82 1.52 -11.30 -7.66
N VAL A 83 2.78 -11.27 -8.10
CA VAL A 83 3.34 -12.32 -8.98
C VAL A 83 3.97 -13.40 -8.11
N LEU A 84 3.38 -14.58 -8.14
CA LEU A 84 3.70 -15.71 -7.27
C LEU A 84 4.90 -16.49 -7.79
N SER A 85 5.69 -17.00 -6.84
CA SER A 85 6.75 -17.97 -7.06
C SER A 85 6.76 -18.96 -5.90
N PHE A 86 7.09 -20.22 -6.19
CA PHE A 86 7.12 -21.30 -5.20
C PHE A 86 8.54 -21.84 -5.13
N SER A 87 9.04 -22.06 -3.92
CA SER A 87 10.33 -22.73 -3.72
C SER A 87 10.11 -24.24 -3.80
N ILE A 88 11.06 -24.95 -4.41
CA ILE A 88 11.03 -26.42 -4.45
C ILE A 88 11.40 -27.00 -3.07
N ASP A 89 12.23 -26.28 -2.31
CA ASP A 89 12.69 -26.67 -0.97
C ASP A 89 11.62 -26.41 0.11
N ASP A 90 10.88 -25.31 -0.02
CA ASP A 90 9.78 -24.95 0.87
C ASP A 90 8.48 -24.75 0.06
N MET A 91 7.76 -25.85 -0.12
CA MET A 91 6.48 -25.88 -0.85
C MET A 91 5.30 -25.33 -0.05
N LYS A 92 5.50 -25.05 1.24
CA LYS A 92 4.47 -24.48 2.11
C LYS A 92 4.37 -22.97 1.94
N THR A 93 5.50 -22.30 1.71
CA THR A 93 5.56 -20.85 1.59
C THR A 93 5.33 -20.40 0.16
N ILE A 94 4.42 -19.45 0.01
CA ILE A 94 4.15 -18.74 -1.24
C ILE A 94 4.93 -17.44 -1.19
N LEU A 95 5.85 -17.23 -2.13
CA LEU A 95 6.49 -15.93 -2.32
C LEU A 95 5.70 -15.12 -3.35
N ALA A 96 5.53 -13.82 -3.09
CA ALA A 96 4.93 -12.88 -4.03
C ALA A 96 5.82 -11.66 -4.23
N GLN A 97 6.15 -11.37 -5.48
CA GLN A 97 6.60 -10.02 -5.84
C GLN A 97 5.38 -9.12 -5.91
N VAL A 98 5.41 -8.04 -5.15
CA VAL A 98 4.26 -7.13 -5.00
C VAL A 98 4.42 -5.96 -5.94
N TYR A 99 3.34 -5.63 -6.64
CA TYR A 99 3.25 -4.54 -7.59
C TYR A 99 2.04 -3.64 -7.26
N ARG A 100 2.20 -2.36 -7.60
CA ARG A 100 1.12 -1.40 -7.70
C ARG A 100 0.84 -1.07 -9.16
N CYS A 101 -0.31 -1.47 -9.65
CA CYS A 101 -0.72 -1.25 -11.02
C CYS A 101 -1.55 0.04 -11.16
N PRO A 102 -1.45 0.72 -12.31
CA PRO A 102 -2.40 1.78 -12.65
C PRO A 102 -3.83 1.22 -12.73
N PRO A 103 -4.85 2.00 -12.32
CA PRO A 103 -6.23 1.58 -12.45
C PRO A 103 -6.59 1.32 -13.93
N PRO A 104 -7.46 0.34 -14.21
CA PRO A 104 -7.88 0.06 -15.57
C PRO A 104 -8.53 1.31 -16.18
N GLY A 105 -8.01 1.76 -17.32
CA GLY A 105 -8.47 2.98 -17.99
C GLY A 105 -7.57 4.21 -17.81
N SER A 106 -6.50 4.16 -17.00
CA SER A 106 -5.45 5.19 -17.05
C SER A 106 -4.45 4.88 -18.16
N SER A 107 -4.91 4.84 -19.41
CA SER A 107 -3.99 5.06 -20.52
C SER A 107 -3.50 6.51 -20.41
N SER A 108 -2.18 6.71 -20.36
CA SER A 108 -1.62 8.05 -20.59
C SER A 108 -2.29 8.64 -21.83
N PRO A 109 -2.66 9.95 -21.84
CA PRO A 109 -3.25 10.58 -23.00
C PRO A 109 -2.39 10.28 -24.22
N ARG A 110 -2.94 9.51 -25.17
CA ARG A 110 -2.26 9.30 -26.46
C ARG A 110 -2.11 10.70 -27.07
N PRO A 111 -0.92 11.11 -27.53
CA PRO A 111 -0.83 12.35 -28.29
C PRO A 111 -1.82 12.27 -29.45
N SER A 112 -2.68 13.27 -29.57
CA SER A 112 -3.64 13.39 -30.66
C SER A 112 -2.88 13.29 -31.98
N PRO A 113 -3.34 12.47 -32.96
CA PRO A 113 -2.73 12.46 -34.27
C PRO A 113 -2.78 13.87 -34.86
N PRO A 114 -1.73 14.33 -35.57
CA PRO A 114 -1.78 15.61 -36.25
C PRO A 114 -2.96 15.59 -37.23
N THR A 115 -3.85 16.58 -37.12
CA THR A 115 -4.93 16.79 -38.07
C THR A 115 -4.31 16.92 -39.45
N ALA A 116 -4.51 15.93 -40.33
CA ALA A 116 -4.09 16.02 -41.72
C ALA A 116 -4.76 17.24 -42.34
N ALA A 117 -3.96 18.16 -42.90
CA ALA A 117 -4.49 19.31 -43.61
C ALA A 117 -5.39 18.82 -44.78
N PRO A 118 -6.53 19.49 -45.04
CA PRO A 118 -7.40 19.11 -46.14
C PRO A 118 -6.64 19.15 -47.48
N PRO A 119 -6.97 18.24 -48.43
CA PRO A 119 -6.32 18.20 -49.74
C PRO A 119 -6.51 19.52 -50.48
N ALA A 120 -5.44 19.97 -51.16
CA ALA A 120 -5.48 21.20 -51.95
C ALA A 120 -6.55 21.13 -53.06
N PRO A 121 -7.24 22.23 -53.37
CA PRO A 121 -8.23 22.26 -54.45
C PRO A 121 -7.56 22.00 -55.82
N PRO A 122 -8.29 21.38 -56.77
CA PRO A 122 -7.75 21.08 -58.09
C PRO A 122 -7.40 22.35 -58.87
N PRO A 123 -6.38 22.30 -59.75
CA PRO A 123 -5.98 23.45 -60.55
C PRO A 123 -7.10 23.85 -61.54
N PRO A 124 -7.24 25.15 -61.83
CA PRO A 124 -8.24 25.63 -62.78
C PRO A 124 -7.96 25.10 -64.19
N PRO A 125 -9.00 24.79 -64.98
CA PRO A 125 -8.82 24.34 -66.36
C PRO A 125 -8.11 25.42 -67.18
N GLY A 126 -7.00 25.03 -67.80
CA GLY A 126 -6.18 25.89 -68.65
C GLY A 126 -7.02 26.49 -69.78
N LYS A 127 -6.91 27.81 -69.95
CA LYS A 127 -7.47 28.50 -71.12
C LYS A 127 -6.63 28.13 -72.35
N ARG A 128 -7.33 27.72 -73.42
CA ARG A 128 -6.78 27.56 -74.78
C ARG A 128 -6.15 28.85 -75.28
#